data_AF-A0A9P6PET8-F1
#
_entry.id   AF-A0A9P6PET8-F1
#
_cell.length_a   1.000
_cell.length_b   1.000
_cell.length_c   1.000
_cell.angle_alpha   90.00
_cell.angle_beta   90.00
_cell.angle_gamma   90.00
#
_symmetry.space_group_name_H-M   'P 1'
#
loop_
_entity.id
_entity.type
_entity.pdbx_description
1 polymer ?
#
loop_
_entity_poly.entity_id
_entity_poly.type
_entity_poly.pdbx_seq_one_letter_code
_entity_poly.pdbx_strand_id
1 'polypeptide(L)'
;MAGSLLTAGILDFAGGTVVHINAGIAGLVCALVLGKRVGYGREVMVPHNLVLTLVGAAMLWVGWFGFNGGSAGCRRWQRDCAAQGRARRAGRAGTLIAQRSPLRVATLYNRSFELCKLRVPMVPHLVTALNGPLLDLERRILDATPAIERWLRLEWQEHTPPFYCSVDLRNAGFKLAPVDTNLFPGGFNNLPLEVLPLAVQAAMAAIEKICPDAKNLLLIPERHTRNAFYLDNLARLATIMRHAGLNVRLGTLDETVTGPVTLPLPDGQRLVIEPLERSARRLGLKNFDPCSILLNNDLSAGVPPVLENLHEQFLLPPLHAGWAVRRKSNHFGCYDDVAKKFSKFIGVDPWMLNPYFARVPDIDFTGRSHDEALADAVDAVLRKAAKKYREYGIDDRPYVVIKADAGTYGMGVLTVHDASEVAGLSKRERNRMAVVKEGLEVREVIVQEGVQTFERVNEAVAEPVVYMIDRYVVGGAYRVHEGRAPNQNLNAPGMHFVPLTLEHTALPDVHAKLGAAPPNRFYLYGVVARLALLAASVELEKTDPEAILI
;
A
#
# COMPACT_ATOMS: atom_id res chain seq x y z
N MET A 1 -24.25 -33.93 -7.19
CA MET A 1 -23.06 -33.68 -6.34
C MET A 1 -22.11 -32.63 -6.96
N ALA A 2 -22.61 -31.59 -7.65
CA ALA A 2 -21.77 -30.50 -8.18
C ALA A 2 -21.94 -29.18 -7.39
N GLY A 3 -22.79 -29.16 -6.36
CA GLY A 3 -23.12 -27.95 -5.60
C GLY A 3 -22.34 -27.72 -4.30
N SER A 4 -21.57 -28.71 -3.80
CA SER A 4 -20.93 -28.62 -2.47
C SER A 4 -19.43 -28.27 -2.48
N LEU A 5 -18.82 -28.06 -3.65
CA LEU A 5 -17.38 -27.76 -3.79
C LEU A 5 -17.10 -26.26 -4.04
N LEU A 6 -18.09 -25.49 -4.49
CA LEU A 6 -17.97 -24.03 -4.72
C LEU A 6 -17.93 -23.23 -3.41
N THR A 7 -18.47 -23.75 -2.31
CA THR A 7 -18.45 -23.11 -0.99
C THR A 7 -17.10 -23.21 -0.28
N ALA A 8 -16.12 -23.95 -0.82
CA ALA A 8 -14.79 -24.12 -0.24
C ALA A 8 -13.68 -23.33 -0.97
N GLY A 9 -14.02 -22.45 -1.93
CA GLY A 9 -13.04 -21.57 -2.59
C GLY A 9 -12.05 -22.27 -3.54
N ILE A 10 -12.32 -23.50 -3.97
CA ILE A 10 -11.46 -24.24 -4.90
C ILE A 10 -11.86 -23.88 -6.35
N LEU A 11 -11.01 -23.10 -7.03
CA LEU A 11 -11.15 -22.79 -8.45
C LEU A 11 -10.62 -23.97 -9.30
N ASP A 12 -11.53 -24.78 -9.84
CA ASP A 12 -11.21 -25.88 -10.77
C ASP A 12 -11.03 -25.34 -12.19
N PHE A 13 -9.80 -24.98 -12.56
CA PHE A 13 -9.50 -24.57 -13.94
C PHE A 13 -9.58 -25.76 -14.89
N ALA A 14 -10.43 -25.66 -15.90
CA ALA A 14 -10.63 -26.64 -16.97
C ALA A 14 -11.07 -28.06 -16.54
N GLY A 15 -11.66 -28.21 -15.34
CA GLY A 15 -12.11 -29.52 -14.85
C GLY A 15 -10.98 -30.45 -14.37
N GLY A 16 -9.79 -29.88 -14.08
CA GLY A 16 -8.61 -30.64 -13.67
C GLY A 16 -8.86 -31.55 -12.46
N THR A 17 -9.67 -31.12 -11.50
CA THR A 17 -10.05 -31.92 -10.33
C THR A 17 -10.79 -33.19 -10.73
N VAL A 18 -11.78 -33.08 -11.63
CA VAL A 18 -12.55 -34.22 -12.12
C VAL A 18 -11.66 -35.16 -12.94
N VAL A 19 -10.80 -34.61 -13.80
CA VAL A 19 -9.90 -35.40 -14.67
C VAL A 19 -8.86 -36.16 -13.84
N HIS A 20 -8.23 -35.50 -12.85
CA HIS A 20 -7.19 -36.13 -12.03
C HIS A 20 -7.74 -37.19 -11.08
N ILE A 21 -8.91 -36.94 -10.46
CA ILE A 21 -9.55 -37.93 -9.60
C ILE A 21 -10.01 -39.12 -10.43
N ASN A 22 -10.65 -38.90 -11.59
CA ASN A 22 -11.13 -39.97 -12.44
C ASN A 22 -9.96 -40.81 -13.01
N ALA A 23 -8.90 -40.15 -13.51
CA ALA A 23 -7.71 -40.85 -13.99
C ALA A 23 -6.98 -41.60 -12.87
N GLY A 24 -6.92 -41.03 -11.66
CA GLY A 24 -6.33 -41.67 -10.48
C GLY A 24 -7.11 -42.92 -10.03
N ILE A 25 -8.44 -42.83 -9.95
CA ILE A 25 -9.30 -43.97 -9.61
C ILE A 25 -9.27 -45.03 -10.71
N ALA A 26 -9.35 -44.64 -11.99
CA ALA A 26 -9.25 -45.56 -13.11
C ALA A 26 -7.89 -46.28 -13.13
N GLY A 27 -6.79 -45.58 -12.88
CA GLY A 27 -5.46 -46.17 -12.76
C GLY A 27 -5.35 -47.17 -11.60
N LEU A 28 -5.94 -46.84 -10.44
CA LEU A 28 -5.98 -47.73 -9.29
C LEU A 28 -6.81 -48.99 -9.57
N VAL A 29 -8.00 -48.84 -10.13
CA VAL A 29 -8.87 -49.96 -10.51
C VAL A 29 -8.19 -50.84 -11.55
N CYS A 30 -7.55 -50.25 -12.56
CA CYS A 30 -6.82 -50.98 -13.58
C CYS A 30 -5.65 -51.78 -12.97
N ALA A 31 -4.91 -51.20 -12.03
CA ALA A 31 -3.84 -51.91 -11.30
C ALA A 31 -4.36 -53.06 -10.42
N LEU A 32 -5.55 -52.91 -9.81
CA LEU A 32 -6.18 -53.97 -9.02
C LEU A 32 -6.69 -55.11 -9.91
N VAL A 33 -7.31 -54.81 -11.05
CA VAL A 33 -7.85 -55.79 -12.00
C VAL A 33 -6.74 -56.56 -12.72
N LEU A 34 -5.67 -55.88 -13.14
CA LEU A 34 -4.52 -56.52 -13.80
C LEU A 34 -3.71 -57.40 -12.83
N GLY A 35 -3.85 -57.19 -11.53
CA GLY A 35 -3.19 -57.98 -10.49
C GLY A 35 -1.67 -57.76 -10.43
N LYS A 36 -1.00 -58.60 -9.64
CA LYS A 36 0.46 -58.50 -9.42
C LYS A 36 1.22 -58.96 -10.67
N ARG A 37 2.14 -58.12 -11.15
CA ARG A 37 2.98 -58.43 -12.32
C ARG A 37 3.85 -59.67 -12.05
N VAL A 38 3.66 -60.72 -12.85
CA VAL A 38 4.40 -61.98 -12.76
C VAL A 38 5.89 -61.74 -13.03
N GLY A 39 6.78 -62.28 -12.17
CA GLY A 39 8.24 -62.17 -12.31
C GLY A 39 8.87 -60.91 -11.70
N TYR A 40 8.07 -59.95 -11.22
CA TYR A 40 8.58 -58.67 -10.69
C TYR A 40 9.43 -58.88 -9.42
N GLY A 41 10.69 -58.43 -9.46
CA GLY A 41 11.66 -58.61 -8.36
C GLY A 41 12.31 -60.00 -8.29
N ARG A 42 11.96 -60.92 -9.21
CA ARG A 42 12.59 -62.24 -9.35
C ARG A 42 13.39 -62.38 -10.65
N GLU A 43 13.04 -61.62 -11.69
CA GLU A 43 13.69 -61.65 -13.00
C GLU A 43 14.06 -60.22 -13.47
N VAL A 44 15.14 -60.12 -14.25
CA VAL A 44 15.57 -58.85 -14.85
C VAL A 44 14.63 -58.49 -15.99
N MET A 45 13.68 -57.59 -15.71
CA MET A 45 12.70 -57.11 -16.69
C MET A 45 13.28 -55.96 -17.52
N VAL A 46 14.00 -56.30 -18.58
CA VAL A 46 14.44 -55.33 -19.59
C VAL A 46 13.28 -54.92 -20.52
N PRO A 47 13.15 -53.64 -20.90
CA PRO A 47 12.14 -53.22 -21.84
C PRO A 47 12.40 -53.87 -23.20
N HIS A 48 11.35 -54.46 -23.79
CA HIS A 48 11.39 -55.12 -25.10
C HIS A 48 11.86 -54.18 -26.23
N ASN A 49 11.67 -52.87 -26.05
CA ASN A 49 12.30 -51.85 -26.88
C ASN A 49 12.51 -50.57 -26.06
N LEU A 50 13.78 -50.24 -25.79
CA LEU A 50 14.15 -49.07 -25.01
C LEU A 50 13.80 -47.74 -25.72
N VAL A 51 13.90 -47.71 -27.05
CA VAL A 51 13.61 -46.52 -27.86
C VAL A 51 12.13 -46.16 -27.77
N LEU A 52 11.24 -47.14 -27.99
CA LEU A 52 9.79 -46.95 -27.85
C LEU A 52 9.39 -46.54 -26.42
N THR A 53 10.07 -47.08 -25.41
CA THR A 53 9.83 -46.72 -24.01
C THR A 53 10.19 -45.25 -23.75
N LEU A 54 11.32 -44.77 -24.29
CA LEU A 54 11.74 -43.38 -24.17
C LEU A 54 10.84 -42.43 -24.96
N VAL A 55 10.41 -42.83 -26.17
CA VAL A 55 9.45 -42.05 -26.98
C VAL A 55 8.11 -41.91 -26.24
N GLY A 56 7.57 -43.00 -25.69
CA GLY A 56 6.35 -42.96 -24.90
C GLY A 56 6.47 -42.08 -23.64
N ALA A 57 7.60 -42.18 -22.92
CA ALA A 57 7.88 -41.32 -21.77
C ALA A 57 8.01 -39.84 -22.17
N ALA A 58 8.64 -39.54 -23.31
CA ALA A 58 8.76 -38.19 -23.85
C ALA A 58 7.40 -37.63 -24.27
N MET A 59 6.53 -38.43 -24.89
CA MET A 59 5.17 -38.01 -25.24
C MET A 59 4.32 -37.71 -24.00
N LEU A 60 4.43 -38.51 -22.93
CA LEU A 60 3.77 -38.23 -21.65
C LEU A 60 4.35 -36.98 -20.98
N TRP A 61 5.66 -36.77 -21.07
CA TRP A 61 6.33 -35.57 -20.56
C TRP A 61 5.87 -34.31 -21.32
N VAL A 62 5.85 -34.35 -22.65
CA VAL A 62 5.32 -33.26 -23.50
C VAL A 62 3.84 -33.03 -23.26
N GLY A 63 3.04 -34.09 -23.11
CA GLY A 63 1.61 -33.98 -22.79
C GLY A 63 1.39 -33.30 -21.43
N TRP A 64 2.13 -33.72 -20.40
CA TRP A 64 2.01 -33.16 -19.06
C TRP A 64 2.48 -31.71 -18.95
N PHE A 65 3.64 -31.37 -19.54
CA PHE A 65 4.17 -30.00 -19.51
C PHE A 65 3.50 -29.07 -20.54
N GLY A 66 3.08 -29.61 -21.68
CA GLY A 66 2.42 -28.88 -22.75
C GLY A 66 0.98 -28.47 -22.39
N PHE A 67 0.18 -29.37 -21.82
CA PHE A 67 -1.18 -29.03 -21.38
C PHE A 67 -1.22 -28.14 -20.13
N ASN A 68 -0.32 -28.34 -19.16
CA ASN A 68 -0.23 -27.48 -17.97
C ASN A 68 0.44 -26.11 -18.26
N GLY A 69 1.14 -25.96 -19.39
CA GLY A 69 1.75 -24.69 -19.80
C GLY A 69 0.76 -23.66 -20.38
N GLY A 70 -0.45 -24.08 -20.75
CA GLY A 70 -1.49 -23.23 -21.34
C GLY A 70 -2.36 -22.48 -20.32
N SER A 71 -2.38 -22.91 -19.06
CA SER A 71 -3.12 -22.28 -17.97
C SER A 71 -2.22 -21.28 -17.23
N ALA A 72 -2.24 -20.03 -17.72
CA ALA A 72 -1.81 -18.78 -17.08
C ALA A 72 -0.70 -18.84 -15.99
N GLY A 73 0.51 -18.37 -16.32
CA GLY A 73 1.46 -17.81 -15.33
C GLY A 73 2.90 -18.32 -15.35
N CYS A 74 3.26 -19.29 -16.20
CA CYS A 74 4.51 -20.03 -16.03
C CYS A 74 5.73 -19.52 -16.83
N ARG A 75 5.87 -18.22 -17.11
CA ARG A 75 7.13 -17.68 -17.69
C ARG A 75 8.25 -17.50 -16.64
N ARG A 76 7.88 -17.34 -15.37
CA ARG A 76 8.86 -17.16 -14.27
C ARG A 76 9.49 -18.48 -13.81
N TRP A 77 8.73 -19.57 -13.86
CA TRP A 77 9.18 -20.90 -13.42
C TRP A 77 10.28 -21.49 -14.33
N GLN A 78 10.21 -21.27 -15.64
CA GLN A 78 11.25 -21.73 -16.58
C GLN A 78 12.61 -21.05 -16.34
N ARG A 79 12.61 -19.77 -15.92
CA ARG A 79 13.83 -19.04 -15.55
C ARG A 79 14.42 -19.54 -14.23
N ASP A 80 13.59 -19.80 -13.23
CA ASP A 80 14.05 -20.25 -11.90
C ASP A 80 14.54 -21.72 -11.91
N CYS A 81 13.92 -22.59 -12.73
CA CYS A 81 14.38 -23.97 -12.88
C CYS A 81 15.71 -24.08 -13.66
N ALA A 82 15.96 -23.18 -14.62
CA ALA A 82 17.23 -23.12 -15.34
C ALA A 82 18.39 -22.63 -14.45
N ALA A 83 18.12 -21.70 -13.52
CA ALA A 83 19.13 -21.12 -12.65
C ALA A 83 19.58 -22.02 -11.49
N GLN A 84 18.78 -23.00 -11.06
CA GLN A 84 19.06 -23.75 -9.82
C GLN A 84 19.61 -25.18 -10.00
N GLY A 85 19.80 -25.71 -11.21
CA GLY A 85 20.43 -27.03 -11.41
C GLY A 85 19.75 -28.23 -10.71
N ARG A 86 18.51 -28.07 -10.21
CA ARG A 86 17.77 -29.10 -9.44
C ARG A 86 16.97 -30.10 -10.28
N ALA A 87 17.05 -30.02 -11.61
CA ALA A 87 16.40 -30.99 -12.51
C ALA A 87 16.96 -32.42 -12.37
N ARG A 88 18.22 -32.58 -11.91
CA ARG A 88 18.85 -33.91 -11.76
C ARG A 88 18.34 -34.74 -10.57
N ARG A 89 17.67 -34.15 -9.57
CA ARG A 89 17.17 -34.88 -8.39
C ARG A 89 15.70 -35.32 -8.50
N ALA A 90 14.86 -34.59 -9.24
CA ALA A 90 13.46 -34.96 -9.42
C ALA A 90 13.28 -36.19 -10.33
N GLY A 91 14.12 -36.32 -11.38
CA GLY A 91 14.08 -37.46 -12.30
C GLY A 91 14.53 -38.80 -11.70
N ARG A 92 15.34 -38.80 -10.63
CA ARG A 92 15.72 -40.03 -9.91
C ARG A 92 14.69 -40.46 -8.85
N ALA A 93 13.87 -39.54 -8.35
CA ALA A 93 12.85 -39.85 -7.34
C ALA A 93 11.59 -40.46 -7.95
N GLY A 94 11.19 -40.06 -9.16
CA GLY A 94 10.02 -40.60 -9.85
C GLY A 94 10.13 -42.09 -10.18
N THR A 95 11.33 -42.57 -10.53
CA THR A 95 11.55 -43.97 -10.93
C THR A 95 11.74 -44.93 -9.75
N LEU A 96 12.04 -44.41 -8.55
CA LEU A 96 12.33 -45.22 -7.35
C LEU A 96 11.17 -45.32 -6.35
N ILE A 97 10.10 -44.52 -6.51
CA ILE A 97 9.01 -44.43 -5.53
C ILE A 97 7.76 -45.24 -5.93
N ALA A 98 7.68 -45.72 -7.17
CA ALA A 98 6.62 -46.65 -7.60
C ALA A 98 6.76 -48.07 -7.00
N GLN A 99 7.86 -48.37 -6.28
CA GLN A 99 8.16 -49.72 -5.79
C GLN A 99 7.97 -49.93 -4.27
N ARG A 100 7.55 -48.93 -3.48
CA ARG A 100 7.35 -49.10 -2.03
C ARG A 100 6.06 -48.44 -1.53
N SER A 101 5.06 -49.30 -1.30
CA SER A 101 3.85 -49.14 -0.47
C SER A 101 2.95 -47.89 -0.68
N PRO A 102 1.64 -48.07 -0.96
CA PRO A 102 0.73 -46.96 -1.28
C PRO A 102 0.52 -45.94 -0.14
N LEU A 103 0.88 -46.28 1.10
CA LEU A 103 0.72 -45.40 2.27
C LEU A 103 1.75 -44.27 2.38
N ARG A 104 2.88 -44.31 1.66
CA ARG A 104 3.89 -43.21 1.68
C ARG A 104 3.72 -42.17 0.58
N VAL A 105 2.90 -42.44 -0.43
CA VAL A 105 2.55 -41.47 -1.49
C VAL A 105 1.69 -40.34 -0.90
N ALA A 106 0.77 -40.66 0.03
CA ALA A 106 -0.07 -39.68 0.72
C ALA A 106 0.73 -38.66 1.56
N THR A 107 1.84 -39.08 2.18
CA THR A 107 2.65 -38.19 3.04
C THR A 107 3.56 -37.25 2.24
N LEU A 108 3.99 -37.64 1.04
CA LEU A 108 4.74 -36.79 0.11
C LEU A 108 3.83 -35.90 -0.74
N TYR A 109 2.58 -36.30 -1.01
CA TYR A 109 1.58 -35.43 -1.61
C TYR A 109 1.27 -34.24 -0.71
N ASN A 110 1.14 -34.45 0.62
CA ASN A 110 0.96 -33.36 1.59
C ASN A 110 2.18 -32.41 1.66
N ARG A 111 3.42 -32.91 1.53
CA ARG A 111 4.63 -32.05 1.50
C ARG A 111 4.83 -31.34 0.16
N SER A 112 4.37 -31.92 -0.94
CA SER A 112 4.40 -31.28 -2.26
C SER A 112 3.28 -30.27 -2.43
N PHE A 113 2.14 -30.44 -1.77
CA PHE A 113 1.07 -29.43 -1.66
C PHE A 113 1.51 -28.22 -0.83
N GLU A 114 2.28 -28.44 0.24
CA GLU A 114 2.91 -27.35 1.02
C GLU A 114 3.95 -26.56 0.18
N LEU A 115 4.71 -27.24 -0.69
CA LEU A 115 5.67 -26.59 -1.60
C LEU A 115 5.03 -26.00 -2.87
N CYS A 116 3.81 -26.43 -3.21
CA CYS A 116 2.96 -25.91 -4.28
C CYS A 116 1.87 -24.97 -3.75
N LYS A 117 2.05 -24.39 -2.55
CA LYS A 117 1.56 -23.03 -2.25
C LYS A 117 2.40 -22.02 -3.04
N LEU A 118 2.43 -22.17 -4.36
CA LEU A 118 2.75 -21.07 -5.24
C LEU A 118 1.64 -20.05 -5.00
N ARG A 119 2.00 -18.96 -4.33
CA ARG A 119 1.14 -17.82 -3.98
C ARG A 119 0.07 -17.63 -5.05
N VAL A 120 -1.16 -18.04 -4.73
CA VAL A 120 -2.35 -17.40 -5.30
C VAL A 120 -2.09 -15.90 -5.11
N PRO A 121 -2.19 -15.06 -6.16
CA PRO A 121 -2.06 -13.62 -5.97
C PRO A 121 -3.03 -13.24 -4.85
N MET A 122 -2.49 -12.71 -3.75
CA MET A 122 -3.27 -12.37 -2.57
C MET A 122 -4.12 -11.16 -2.95
N VAL A 123 -5.37 -11.41 -3.29
CA VAL A 123 -6.34 -10.36 -3.64
C VAL A 123 -7.12 -10.03 -2.38
N PRO A 124 -7.14 -8.76 -1.96
CA PRO A 124 -7.92 -8.39 -0.79
C PRO A 124 -9.40 -8.37 -1.13
N HIS A 125 -10.22 -8.81 -0.19
CA HIS A 125 -11.66 -8.89 -0.37
C HIS A 125 -12.36 -8.01 0.67
N LEU A 126 -13.42 -7.35 0.23
CA LEU A 126 -14.28 -6.57 1.11
C LEU A 126 -15.24 -7.52 1.82
N VAL A 127 -15.17 -7.56 3.15
CA VAL A 127 -15.98 -8.46 3.99
C VAL A 127 -17.09 -7.67 4.67
N THR A 128 -18.07 -7.22 3.88
CA THR A 128 -19.29 -6.59 4.39
C THR A 128 -20.48 -6.90 3.48
N ALA A 129 -21.65 -7.14 4.10
CA ALA A 129 -22.91 -7.29 3.38
C ALA A 129 -23.47 -5.93 2.93
N LEU A 130 -23.06 -4.84 3.57
CA LEU A 130 -23.52 -3.48 3.28
C LEU A 130 -22.57 -2.79 2.31
N ASN A 131 -22.57 -3.24 1.05
CA ASN A 131 -21.78 -2.64 -0.02
C ASN A 131 -22.59 -1.77 -0.99
N GLY A 132 -23.91 -1.67 -0.80
CA GLY A 132 -24.81 -0.91 -1.68
C GLY A 132 -24.32 0.52 -1.99
N PRO A 133 -23.99 1.34 -0.98
CA PRO A 133 -23.48 2.68 -1.23
C PRO A 133 -22.12 2.69 -1.95
N LEU A 134 -21.17 1.82 -1.59
CA LEU A 134 -19.91 1.71 -2.33
C LEU A 134 -20.13 1.29 -3.79
N LEU A 135 -21.07 0.38 -4.07
CA LEU A 135 -21.37 -0.05 -5.43
C LEU A 135 -22.03 1.06 -6.26
N ASP A 136 -22.87 1.92 -5.65
CA ASP A 136 -23.39 3.12 -6.31
C ASP A 136 -22.27 4.12 -6.60
N LEU A 137 -21.38 4.36 -5.62
CA LEU A 137 -20.21 5.21 -5.80
C LEU A 137 -19.30 4.70 -6.92
N GLU A 138 -19.03 3.39 -6.94
CA GLU A 138 -18.24 2.72 -7.99
C GLU A 138 -18.88 2.94 -9.36
N ARG A 139 -20.18 2.68 -9.49
CA ARG A 139 -20.91 2.90 -10.73
C ARG A 139 -20.76 4.34 -11.22
N ARG A 140 -21.05 5.32 -10.35
CA ARG A 140 -20.98 6.74 -10.75
C ARG A 140 -19.58 7.19 -11.14
N ILE A 141 -18.55 6.71 -10.43
CA ILE A 141 -17.16 7.00 -10.77
C ILE A 141 -16.79 6.37 -12.13
N LEU A 142 -17.17 5.11 -12.36
CA LEU A 142 -16.89 4.42 -13.62
C LEU A 142 -17.61 5.09 -14.81
N ASP A 143 -18.91 5.37 -14.67
CA ASP A 143 -19.73 6.04 -15.69
C ASP A 143 -19.19 7.45 -16.02
N ALA A 144 -18.64 8.16 -15.02
CA ALA A 144 -18.09 9.49 -15.19
C ALA A 144 -16.59 9.51 -15.51
N THR A 145 -15.94 8.39 -15.83
CA THR A 145 -14.47 8.28 -15.95
C THR A 145 -13.86 9.37 -16.86
N PRO A 146 -14.29 9.59 -18.12
CA PRO A 146 -13.70 10.65 -18.96
C PRO A 146 -13.91 12.06 -18.39
N ALA A 147 -15.05 12.29 -17.74
CA ALA A 147 -15.42 13.56 -17.15
C ALA A 147 -14.58 13.85 -15.89
N ILE A 148 -14.36 12.86 -15.04
CA ILE A 148 -13.48 12.92 -13.86
C ILE A 148 -12.05 13.21 -14.27
N GLU A 149 -11.52 12.48 -15.26
CA GLU A 149 -10.15 12.70 -15.73
C GLU A 149 -9.97 14.09 -16.35
N ARG A 150 -11.00 14.61 -17.05
CA ARG A 150 -11.00 15.99 -17.53
C ARG A 150 -11.05 16.99 -16.38
N TRP A 151 -11.92 16.78 -15.41
CA TRP A 151 -12.06 17.65 -14.23
C TRP A 151 -10.73 17.76 -13.48
N LEU A 152 -10.11 16.62 -13.14
CA LEU A 152 -8.79 16.59 -12.50
C LEU A 152 -7.73 17.31 -13.34
N ARG A 153 -7.68 17.10 -14.66
CA ARG A 153 -6.73 17.81 -15.53
C ARG A 153 -6.88 19.33 -15.44
N LEU A 154 -8.10 19.85 -15.33
CA LEU A 154 -8.35 21.29 -15.16
C LEU A 154 -7.92 21.78 -13.78
N GLU A 155 -8.21 21.03 -12.71
CA GLU A 155 -7.71 21.39 -11.37
C GLU A 155 -6.18 21.43 -11.34
N TRP A 156 -5.49 20.53 -12.06
CA TRP A 156 -4.01 20.54 -12.19
C TRP A 156 -3.45 21.63 -13.11
N GLN A 157 -4.30 22.43 -13.77
CA GLN A 157 -3.87 23.68 -14.41
C GLN A 157 -3.89 24.85 -13.41
N GLU A 158 -4.76 24.77 -12.41
CA GLU A 158 -4.94 25.81 -11.39
C GLU A 158 -4.04 25.58 -10.17
N HIS A 159 -3.78 24.31 -9.83
CA HIS A 159 -3.07 23.90 -8.63
C HIS A 159 -1.83 23.08 -8.95
N THR A 160 -0.74 23.34 -8.21
CA THR A 160 0.53 22.62 -8.39
C THR A 160 0.57 21.39 -7.49
N PRO A 161 0.65 20.16 -8.06
CA PRO A 161 0.74 18.96 -7.24
C PRO A 161 2.08 18.91 -6.47
N PRO A 162 2.10 18.41 -5.23
CA PRO A 162 3.33 18.04 -4.54
C PRO A 162 4.17 17.08 -5.40
N PHE A 163 5.50 17.12 -5.23
CA PHE A 163 6.40 16.24 -5.96
C PHE A 163 6.05 14.75 -5.78
N TYR A 164 5.68 14.37 -4.56
CA TYR A 164 5.20 13.03 -4.25
C TYR A 164 4.26 13.03 -3.04
N CYS A 165 3.49 11.96 -2.87
CA CYS A 165 2.55 11.83 -1.77
C CYS A 165 2.17 10.35 -1.59
N SER A 166 1.81 9.96 -0.36
CA SER A 166 0.97 8.79 -0.13
C SER A 166 -0.31 9.17 0.59
N VAL A 167 -1.40 8.47 0.28
CA VAL A 167 -2.69 8.66 0.93
C VAL A 167 -3.17 7.32 1.47
N ASP A 168 -3.43 7.28 2.77
CA ASP A 168 -4.04 6.13 3.44
C ASP A 168 -5.56 6.28 3.30
N LEU A 169 -6.22 5.27 2.75
CA LEU A 169 -7.67 5.25 2.58
C LEU A 169 -8.28 4.17 3.45
N ARG A 170 -9.55 4.32 3.80
CA ARG A 170 -10.36 3.26 4.38
C ARG A 170 -11.62 3.01 3.58
N ASN A 171 -11.90 1.74 3.36
CA ASN A 171 -13.10 1.27 2.68
C ASN A 171 -14.02 0.55 3.67
N ALA A 172 -15.12 1.21 4.02
CA ALA A 172 -16.14 0.70 4.94
C ALA A 172 -17.32 0.03 4.21
N GLY A 173 -17.30 -0.12 2.88
CA GLY A 173 -18.44 -0.62 2.10
C GLY A 173 -19.62 0.36 1.95
N PHE A 174 -19.75 1.32 2.86
CA PHE A 174 -20.68 2.45 2.74
C PHE A 174 -19.98 3.80 2.56
N LYS A 175 -18.66 3.85 2.77
CA LYS A 175 -17.82 5.05 2.71
C LYS A 175 -16.41 4.68 2.25
N LEU A 176 -15.83 5.50 1.38
CA LEU A 176 -14.45 5.40 0.93
C LEU A 176 -13.79 6.76 1.11
N ALA A 177 -12.92 6.89 2.11
CA ALA A 177 -12.39 8.19 2.51
C ALA A 177 -10.89 8.13 2.84
N PRO A 178 -10.15 9.23 2.59
CA PRO A 178 -8.79 9.37 3.07
C PRO A 178 -8.78 9.61 4.58
N VAL A 179 -7.85 8.95 5.26
CA VAL A 179 -7.66 9.05 6.71
C VAL A 179 -6.31 9.66 7.09
N ASP A 180 -5.35 9.67 6.16
CA ASP A 180 -4.05 10.33 6.29
C ASP A 180 -3.50 10.70 4.90
N THR A 181 -2.87 11.88 4.82
CA THR A 181 -2.17 12.37 3.61
C THR A 181 -0.75 12.74 4.02
N ASN A 182 0.21 11.95 3.54
CA ASN A 182 1.62 12.09 3.87
C ASN A 182 2.42 12.63 2.68
N LEU A 183 2.99 13.82 2.87
CA LEU A 183 3.87 14.49 1.89
C LEU A 183 5.33 14.03 1.98
N PHE A 184 5.64 13.09 2.88
CA PHE A 184 6.95 12.46 3.05
C PHE A 184 6.79 10.93 3.04
N PRO A 185 6.26 10.33 1.95
CA PRO A 185 6.02 8.89 1.87
C PRO A 185 7.30 8.08 2.11
N GLY A 186 7.27 7.23 3.13
CA GLY A 186 8.41 6.42 3.57
C GLY A 186 8.34 4.93 3.21
N GLY A 187 7.55 4.57 2.18
CA GLY A 187 7.24 3.18 1.86
C GLY A 187 7.24 2.83 0.37
N PHE A 188 8.03 3.51 -0.47
CA PHE A 188 8.14 3.18 -1.89
C PHE A 188 8.68 1.76 -2.14
N ASN A 189 9.45 1.20 -1.19
CA ASN A 189 9.89 -0.20 -1.24
C ASN A 189 8.72 -1.20 -1.24
N ASN A 190 7.54 -0.80 -0.77
CA ASN A 190 6.34 -1.63 -0.78
C ASN A 190 5.65 -1.68 -2.16
N LEU A 191 6.06 -0.83 -3.11
CA LEU A 191 5.56 -0.89 -4.47
C LEU A 191 6.10 -2.13 -5.19
N PRO A 192 5.26 -2.82 -5.98
CA PRO A 192 5.72 -3.92 -6.82
C PRO A 192 6.82 -3.48 -7.79
N LEU A 193 7.74 -4.38 -8.15
CA LEU A 193 8.77 -4.07 -9.15
C LEU A 193 8.16 -3.74 -10.52
N GLU A 194 7.00 -4.32 -10.79
CA GLU A 194 6.29 -4.19 -12.05
C GLU A 194 5.77 -2.77 -12.32
N VAL A 195 5.55 -1.96 -11.27
CA VAL A 195 5.06 -0.57 -11.42
C VAL A 195 6.18 0.47 -11.44
N LEU A 196 7.43 0.05 -11.28
CA LEU A 196 8.56 0.99 -11.26
C LEU A 196 8.75 1.78 -12.55
N PRO A 197 8.57 1.22 -13.77
CA PRO A 197 8.64 2.02 -14.98
C PRO A 197 7.65 3.19 -14.98
N LEU A 198 6.44 2.98 -14.45
CA LEU A 198 5.44 4.04 -14.29
C LEU A 198 5.88 5.08 -13.26
N ALA A 199 6.44 4.64 -12.12
CA ALA A 199 6.97 5.55 -11.11
C ALA A 199 8.14 6.40 -11.64
N VAL A 200 9.02 5.80 -12.46
CA VAL A 200 10.12 6.50 -13.13
C VAL A 200 9.58 7.55 -14.10
N GLN A 201 8.60 7.19 -14.94
CA GLN A 201 7.99 8.13 -15.89
C GLN A 201 7.28 9.28 -15.17
N ALA A 202 6.58 9.01 -14.06
CA ALA A 202 5.97 10.04 -13.23
C ALA A 202 7.02 10.96 -12.60
N ALA A 203 8.15 10.41 -12.14
CA ALA A 203 9.27 11.21 -11.63
C ALA A 203 9.92 12.09 -12.71
N MET A 204 10.10 11.58 -13.93
CA MET A 204 10.56 12.38 -15.07
C MET A 204 9.63 13.56 -15.32
N ALA A 205 8.32 13.30 -15.41
CA ALA A 205 7.31 14.35 -15.62
C ALA A 205 7.27 15.37 -14.47
N ALA A 206 7.55 14.97 -13.23
CA ALA A 206 7.65 15.87 -12.09
C ALA A 206 8.89 16.78 -12.20
N ILE A 207 10.04 16.20 -12.53
CA ILE A 207 11.32 16.91 -12.65
C ILE A 207 11.32 17.88 -13.83
N GLU A 208 10.75 17.50 -14.97
CA GLU A 208 10.62 18.36 -16.15
C GLU A 208 9.88 19.68 -15.84
N LYS A 209 8.91 19.65 -14.93
CA LYS A 209 8.17 20.85 -14.51
C LYS A 209 8.95 21.72 -13.52
N ILE A 210 9.72 21.10 -12.64
CA ILE A 210 10.39 21.80 -11.53
C ILE A 210 11.76 22.31 -11.96
N CYS A 211 12.58 21.42 -12.52
CA CYS A 211 13.93 21.73 -12.93
C CYS A 211 14.35 20.80 -14.09
N PRO A 212 14.03 21.15 -15.35
CA PRO A 212 14.28 20.29 -16.51
C PRO A 212 15.77 20.04 -16.78
N ASP A 213 16.64 20.98 -16.39
CA ASP A 213 18.09 20.86 -16.52
C ASP A 213 18.76 20.20 -15.30
N ALA A 214 17.98 19.68 -14.35
CA ALA A 214 18.51 19.06 -13.15
C ALA A 214 19.38 17.85 -13.49
N LYS A 215 20.66 17.93 -13.11
CA LYS A 215 21.61 16.80 -13.20
C LYS A 215 21.75 16.06 -11.88
N ASN A 216 21.63 16.79 -10.78
CA ASN A 216 21.97 16.33 -9.44
C ASN A 216 20.76 16.55 -8.52
N LEU A 217 20.40 15.51 -7.77
CA LEU A 217 19.37 15.53 -6.74
C LEU A 217 19.98 15.15 -5.39
N LEU A 218 19.78 16.00 -4.39
CA LEU A 218 20.11 15.69 -3.01
C LEU A 218 18.89 15.11 -2.30
N LEU A 219 19.00 13.87 -1.82
CA LEU A 219 17.97 13.23 -1.02
C LEU A 219 18.32 13.36 0.46
N ILE A 220 17.45 14.01 1.25
CA ILE A 220 17.65 14.18 2.69
C ILE A 220 16.71 13.24 3.45
N PRO A 221 17.24 12.20 4.15
CA PRO A 221 16.44 11.26 4.92
C PRO A 221 16.18 11.77 6.35
N GLU A 222 15.40 10.99 7.11
CA GLU A 222 15.27 11.13 8.57
C GLU A 222 16.65 11.10 9.27
N ARG A 223 16.82 11.94 10.31
CA ARG A 223 18.12 12.17 10.99
C ARG A 223 18.79 10.91 11.52
N HIS A 224 18.02 9.96 12.06
CA HIS A 224 18.55 8.74 12.65
C HIS A 224 17.63 7.55 12.39
N THR A 225 18.11 6.58 11.62
CA THR A 225 17.34 5.36 11.38
C THR A 225 18.24 4.16 11.19
N ARG A 226 17.91 3.10 11.93
CA ARG A 226 18.41 1.73 11.69
C ARG A 226 17.29 0.83 11.16
N ASN A 227 16.15 1.42 10.81
CA ASN A 227 15.01 0.68 10.30
C ASN A 227 15.30 0.23 8.87
N ALA A 228 15.56 -1.06 8.71
CA ALA A 228 15.85 -1.67 7.41
C ALA A 228 14.78 -1.36 6.36
N PHE A 229 13.49 -1.35 6.72
CA PHE A 229 12.41 -1.03 5.78
C PHE A 229 12.47 0.41 5.26
N TYR A 230 12.86 1.36 6.12
CA TYR A 230 13.02 2.74 5.70
C TYR A 230 14.27 2.94 4.84
N LEU A 231 15.36 2.20 5.14
CA LEU A 231 16.54 2.19 4.28
C LEU A 231 16.21 1.59 2.90
N ASP A 232 15.43 0.51 2.83
CA ASP A 232 14.94 -0.05 1.57
C ASP A 232 14.09 0.97 0.80
N ASN A 233 13.26 1.77 1.49
CA ASN A 233 12.53 2.88 0.89
C ASN A 233 13.47 3.92 0.26
N LEU A 234 14.52 4.34 0.98
CA LEU A 234 15.51 5.29 0.44
C LEU A 234 16.23 4.73 -0.78
N ALA A 235 16.63 3.45 -0.74
CA ALA A 235 17.25 2.78 -1.87
C ALA A 235 16.30 2.72 -3.07
N ARG A 236 15.01 2.45 -2.84
CA ARG A 236 13.98 2.47 -3.89
C ARG A 236 13.79 3.86 -4.48
N LEU A 237 13.65 4.89 -3.64
CA LEU A 237 13.52 6.28 -4.09
C LEU A 237 14.73 6.72 -4.93
N ALA A 238 15.95 6.47 -4.44
CA ALA A 238 17.16 6.78 -5.17
C ALA A 238 17.23 6.03 -6.52
N THR A 239 16.75 4.78 -6.57
CA THR A 239 16.66 4.01 -7.81
C THR A 239 15.69 4.66 -8.80
N ILE A 240 14.49 5.03 -8.37
CA ILE A 240 13.49 5.71 -9.22
C ILE A 240 14.08 7.00 -9.80
N MET A 241 14.69 7.84 -8.96
CA MET A 241 15.25 9.12 -9.37
C MET A 241 16.46 8.97 -10.30
N ARG A 242 17.32 7.97 -10.08
CA ARG A 242 18.43 7.65 -11.00
C ARG A 242 17.92 7.21 -12.37
N HIS A 243 16.90 6.36 -12.40
CA HIS A 243 16.27 5.96 -13.67
C HIS A 243 15.51 7.11 -14.34
N ALA A 244 15.12 8.14 -13.59
CA ALA A 244 14.59 9.40 -14.13
C ALA A 244 15.68 10.35 -14.69
N GLY A 245 16.95 9.94 -14.67
CA GLY A 245 18.08 10.70 -15.25
C GLY A 245 18.89 11.54 -14.27
N LEU A 246 18.68 11.40 -12.97
CA LEU A 246 19.34 12.21 -11.94
C LEU A 246 20.52 11.49 -11.29
N ASN A 247 21.61 12.21 -11.02
CA ASN A 247 22.63 11.78 -10.07
C ASN A 247 22.11 12.00 -8.65
N VAL A 248 21.88 10.91 -7.92
CA VAL A 248 21.30 10.98 -6.56
C VAL A 248 22.35 10.64 -5.51
N ARG A 249 22.55 11.57 -4.56
CA ARG A 249 23.35 11.37 -3.34
C ARG A 249 22.52 11.73 -2.10
N LEU A 250 22.86 11.14 -0.96
CA LEU A 250 22.12 11.32 0.29
C LEU A 250 22.88 12.21 1.26
N GLY A 251 22.24 13.28 1.72
CA GLY A 251 22.79 14.20 2.72
C GLY A 251 22.10 14.05 4.06
N THR A 252 22.85 13.93 5.15
CA THR A 252 22.29 13.76 6.49
C THR A 252 22.17 15.09 7.25
N LEU A 253 21.07 15.24 7.98
CA LEU A 253 20.86 16.32 8.96
C LEU A 253 21.48 15.98 10.34
N ASP A 254 22.15 14.82 10.46
CA ASP A 254 22.92 14.42 11.63
C ASP A 254 24.30 15.10 11.61
N GLU A 255 24.46 16.14 12.43
CA GLU A 255 25.70 16.92 12.54
C GLU A 255 26.86 16.12 13.17
N THR A 256 26.59 14.97 13.77
CA THR A 256 27.67 14.09 14.31
C THR A 256 28.40 13.34 13.20
N VAL A 257 27.81 13.22 12.01
CA VAL A 257 28.42 12.61 10.85
C VAL A 257 29.36 13.61 10.20
N THR A 258 30.67 13.37 10.31
CA THR A 258 31.72 14.27 9.78
C THR A 258 32.35 13.78 8.45
N GLY A 259 31.90 12.63 7.94
CA GLY A 259 32.35 12.07 6.67
C GLY A 259 31.38 11.01 6.14
N PRO A 260 31.61 10.47 4.93
CA PRO A 260 30.70 9.50 4.31
C PRO A 260 30.55 8.24 5.17
N VAL A 261 29.30 7.86 5.46
CA VAL A 261 28.95 6.65 6.20
C VAL A 261 28.19 5.69 5.30
N THR A 262 28.65 4.44 5.27
CA THR A 262 27.99 3.37 4.50
C THR A 262 26.99 2.63 5.37
N LEU A 263 25.74 2.57 4.92
CA LEU A 263 24.65 1.83 5.55
C LEU A 263 24.38 0.56 4.74
N PRO A 264 24.56 -0.64 5.32
CA PRO A 264 24.24 -1.90 4.65
C PRO A 264 22.73 -2.14 4.60
N LEU A 265 22.23 -2.64 3.47
CA LEU A 265 20.85 -3.10 3.33
C LEU A 265 20.76 -4.64 3.43
N PRO A 266 19.60 -5.21 3.83
CA PRO A 266 19.42 -6.65 3.96
C PRO A 266 19.67 -7.45 2.69
N ASP A 267 19.47 -6.85 1.52
CA ASP A 267 19.66 -7.48 0.21
C ASP A 267 21.12 -7.44 -0.31
N GLY A 268 22.03 -6.87 0.49
CA GLY A 268 23.45 -6.72 0.15
C GLY A 268 23.80 -5.41 -0.55
N GLN A 269 22.82 -4.57 -0.89
CA GLN A 269 23.07 -3.21 -1.37
C GLN A 269 23.64 -2.32 -0.26
N ARG A 270 24.12 -1.14 -0.66
CA ARG A 270 24.70 -0.15 0.26
C ARG A 270 24.17 1.24 -0.08
N LEU A 271 23.80 1.99 0.95
CA LEU A 271 23.57 3.43 0.85
C LEU A 271 24.77 4.15 1.45
N VAL A 272 25.08 5.32 0.91
CA VAL A 272 26.09 6.21 1.47
C VAL A 272 25.38 7.50 1.83
N ILE A 273 25.45 7.87 3.11
CA ILE A 273 25.01 9.17 3.61
C ILE A 273 26.22 10.03 3.89
N GLU A 274 26.09 11.33 3.65
CA GLU A 274 27.22 12.26 3.69
C GLU A 274 26.84 13.54 4.44
N PRO A 275 27.81 14.19 5.11
CA PRO A 275 27.57 15.48 5.74
C PRO A 275 27.15 16.52 4.70
N LEU A 276 26.17 17.33 5.07
CA LEU A 276 25.73 18.46 4.27
C LEU A 276 26.80 19.56 4.25
N GLU A 277 27.06 20.12 3.06
CA GLU A 277 27.91 21.29 2.87
C GLU A 277 27.04 22.49 2.50
N ARG A 278 26.96 23.48 3.39
CA ARG A 278 26.17 24.69 3.20
C ARG A 278 27.06 25.84 2.75
N SER A 279 26.71 26.43 1.60
CA SER A 279 27.17 27.75 1.18
C SER A 279 26.13 28.81 1.56
N ALA A 280 26.43 30.10 1.34
CA ALA A 280 25.51 31.18 1.69
C ALA A 280 24.07 30.99 1.14
N ARG A 281 23.93 30.45 -0.08
CA ARG A 281 22.64 30.35 -0.78
C ARG A 281 22.26 28.95 -1.28
N ARG A 282 23.17 27.98 -1.16
CA ARG A 282 23.01 26.62 -1.69
C ARG A 282 23.45 25.57 -0.68
N LEU A 283 22.78 24.44 -0.69
CA LEU A 283 23.08 23.23 0.07
C LEU A 283 23.49 22.11 -0.87
N GLY A 284 24.61 21.45 -0.56
CA GLY A 284 25.13 20.35 -1.36
C GLY A 284 25.89 19.35 -0.50
N LEU A 285 26.75 18.59 -1.16
CA LEU A 285 27.73 17.70 -0.53
C LEU A 285 29.09 18.00 -1.14
N LYS A 286 30.13 17.37 -0.60
CA LYS A 286 31.49 17.45 -1.17
C LYS A 286 31.49 17.15 -2.67
N ASN A 287 31.89 18.14 -3.46
CA ASN A 287 31.92 18.12 -4.92
C ASN A 287 30.58 17.75 -5.58
N PHE A 288 29.46 18.15 -4.98
CA PHE A 288 28.12 17.88 -5.51
C PHE A 288 27.15 19.01 -5.19
N ASP A 289 26.80 19.74 -6.24
CA ASP A 289 25.84 20.83 -6.20
C ASP A 289 24.52 20.38 -6.86
N PRO A 290 23.45 20.16 -6.07
CA PRO A 290 22.15 19.75 -6.58
C PRO A 290 21.31 20.94 -7.06
N CYS A 291 20.48 20.71 -8.08
CA CYS A 291 19.48 21.71 -8.50
C CYS A 291 18.22 21.64 -7.63
N SER A 292 17.89 20.44 -7.15
CA SER A 292 16.72 20.17 -6.32
C SER A 292 17.08 19.26 -5.15
N ILE A 293 16.39 19.49 -4.04
CA ILE A 293 16.57 18.78 -2.77
C ILE A 293 15.25 18.09 -2.45
N LEU A 294 15.26 16.76 -2.46
CA LEU A 294 14.12 15.94 -2.09
C LEU A 294 14.20 15.61 -0.60
N LEU A 295 13.24 16.11 0.18
CA LEU A 295 13.09 15.81 1.59
C LEU A 295 12.27 14.53 1.75
N ASN A 296 12.88 13.45 2.22
CA ASN A 296 12.20 12.29 2.79
C ASN A 296 12.29 12.27 4.32
N ASN A 297 12.43 13.47 4.88
CA ASN A 297 12.40 13.80 6.30
C ASN A 297 11.19 14.68 6.53
N ASP A 298 10.34 14.30 7.47
CA ASP A 298 9.03 14.90 7.71
C ASP A 298 9.10 16.25 8.47
N LEU A 299 10.31 16.64 8.88
CA LEU A 299 10.65 17.84 9.65
C LEU A 299 9.83 17.98 10.94
N SER A 300 9.37 16.87 11.52
CA SER A 300 8.60 16.89 12.77
C SER A 300 9.34 17.55 13.93
N ALA A 301 10.68 17.54 13.89
CA ALA A 301 11.55 18.12 14.91
C ALA A 301 11.72 19.65 14.79
N GLY A 302 11.09 20.28 13.79
CA GLY A 302 11.39 21.65 13.40
C GLY A 302 12.23 21.71 12.11
N VAL A 303 12.16 22.87 11.46
CA VAL A 303 12.97 23.18 10.28
C VAL A 303 14.42 23.44 10.75
N PRO A 304 15.42 22.67 10.29
CA PRO A 304 16.81 22.91 10.62
C PRO A 304 17.32 24.20 9.92
N PRO A 305 18.16 25.03 10.57
CA PRO A 305 18.68 26.26 9.97
C PRO A 305 19.41 26.04 8.63
N VAL A 306 20.02 24.86 8.44
CA VAL A 306 20.71 24.49 7.19
C VAL A 306 19.76 24.39 5.98
N LEU A 307 18.45 24.25 6.20
CA LEU A 307 17.43 24.22 5.15
C LEU A 307 16.79 25.58 4.89
N GLU A 308 17.00 26.55 5.77
CA GLU A 308 16.40 27.88 5.64
C GLU A 308 17.07 28.71 4.53
N ASN A 309 16.34 29.68 4.00
CA ASN A 309 16.81 30.68 3.03
C ASN A 309 17.51 30.05 1.80
N LEU A 310 16.97 28.94 1.29
CA LEU A 310 17.38 28.29 0.05
C LEU A 310 16.57 28.85 -1.12
N HIS A 311 17.05 29.93 -1.72
CA HIS A 311 16.34 30.60 -2.83
C HIS A 311 16.81 30.15 -4.22
N GLU A 312 17.93 29.42 -4.33
CA GLU A 312 18.48 28.97 -5.62
C GLU A 312 18.29 27.48 -5.89
N GLN A 313 17.58 26.78 -5.01
CA GLN A 313 17.35 25.34 -5.09
C GLN A 313 15.91 25.04 -4.69
N PHE A 314 15.30 24.10 -5.39
CA PHE A 314 13.94 23.67 -5.07
C PHE A 314 13.96 22.67 -3.92
N LEU A 315 13.27 22.99 -2.82
CA LEU A 315 12.97 22.05 -1.74
C LEU A 315 11.64 21.33 -2.04
N LEU A 316 11.69 20.01 -2.08
CA LEU A 316 10.58 19.15 -2.50
C LEU A 316 10.26 18.17 -1.37
N PRO A 317 9.12 18.29 -0.67
CA PRO A 317 8.17 19.41 -0.67
C PRO A 317 8.79 20.69 -0.05
N PRO A 318 8.13 21.87 -0.15
CA PRO A 318 8.59 23.09 0.49
C PRO A 318 8.51 22.99 2.03
N LEU A 319 9.24 23.84 2.76
CA LEU A 319 9.42 23.69 4.22
C LEU A 319 8.11 23.81 5.01
N HIS A 320 7.15 24.62 4.55
CA HIS A 320 5.85 24.74 5.18
C HIS A 320 4.95 23.50 5.03
N ALA A 321 5.34 22.56 4.17
CA ALA A 321 4.75 21.22 4.13
C ALA A 321 5.17 20.34 5.32
N GLY A 322 6.27 20.69 6.00
CA GLY A 322 6.82 19.95 7.12
C GLY A 322 5.90 19.96 8.35
N TRP A 323 5.92 18.88 9.13
CA TRP A 323 5.00 18.71 10.26
C TRP A 323 5.22 19.66 11.43
N ALA A 324 6.38 20.34 11.50
CA ALA A 324 6.60 21.40 12.46
C ALA A 324 5.51 22.49 12.38
N VAL A 325 5.08 22.83 11.16
CA VAL A 325 4.14 23.94 10.92
C VAL A 325 2.85 23.49 10.27
N ARG A 326 2.86 22.41 9.48
CA ARG A 326 1.66 21.85 8.87
C ARG A 326 0.63 21.43 9.92
N ARG A 327 -0.65 21.62 9.62
CA ARG A 327 -1.79 21.26 10.48
C ARG A 327 -2.80 20.42 9.72
N LYS A 328 -3.19 19.27 10.27
CA LYS A 328 -4.17 18.37 9.64
C LYS A 328 -5.53 19.04 9.48
N SER A 329 -5.93 19.89 10.41
CA SER A 329 -7.17 20.65 10.36
C SER A 329 -7.27 21.52 9.09
N ASN A 330 -6.17 22.15 8.66
CA ASN A 330 -6.10 22.90 7.40
C ASN A 330 -6.26 21.98 6.19
N HIS A 331 -5.57 20.84 6.19
CA HIS A 331 -5.69 19.82 5.16
C HIS A 331 -7.14 19.33 5.01
N PHE A 332 -7.77 18.90 6.10
CA PHE A 332 -9.13 18.40 6.09
C PHE A 332 -10.14 19.50 5.73
N GLY A 333 -9.88 20.76 6.08
CA GLY A 333 -10.65 21.90 5.60
C GLY A 333 -10.59 22.06 4.07
N CYS A 334 -9.40 21.93 3.48
CA CYS A 334 -9.25 21.96 2.02
C CYS A 334 -9.89 20.74 1.35
N TYR A 335 -9.78 19.56 1.96
CA TYR A 335 -10.40 18.33 1.46
C TYR A 335 -11.93 18.42 1.52
N ASP A 336 -12.49 19.08 2.53
CA ASP A 336 -13.91 19.37 2.67
C ASP A 336 -14.46 20.08 1.43
N ASP A 337 -13.76 21.09 0.93
CA ASP A 337 -14.15 21.87 -0.25
C ASP A 337 -13.99 21.07 -1.54
N VAL A 338 -12.86 20.37 -1.70
CA VAL A 338 -12.58 19.50 -2.86
C VAL A 338 -13.63 18.38 -2.96
N ALA A 339 -13.91 17.69 -1.86
CA ALA A 339 -14.89 16.61 -1.82
C ALA A 339 -16.30 17.14 -2.13
N LYS A 340 -16.71 18.30 -1.60
CA LYS A 340 -18.01 18.92 -1.94
C LYS A 340 -18.12 19.25 -3.43
N LYS A 341 -17.08 19.86 -4.01
CA LYS A 341 -17.04 20.22 -5.45
C LYS A 341 -17.12 18.97 -6.32
N PHE A 342 -16.32 17.95 -6.02
CA PHE A 342 -16.30 16.68 -6.74
C PHE A 342 -17.61 15.90 -6.60
N SER A 343 -18.14 15.78 -5.39
CA SER A 343 -19.40 15.06 -5.14
C SER A 343 -20.59 15.70 -5.83
N LYS A 344 -20.65 17.04 -5.88
CA LYS A 344 -21.64 17.76 -6.69
C LYS A 344 -21.48 17.45 -8.18
N PHE A 345 -20.24 17.38 -8.67
CA PHE A 345 -19.93 17.11 -10.07
C PHE A 345 -20.37 15.71 -10.53
N ILE A 346 -20.16 14.67 -9.71
CA ILE A 346 -20.57 13.29 -10.04
C ILE A 346 -21.95 12.89 -9.46
N GLY A 347 -22.59 13.78 -8.72
CA GLY A 347 -23.92 13.56 -8.13
C GLY A 347 -23.95 12.52 -7.01
N VAL A 348 -22.96 12.48 -6.13
CA VAL A 348 -22.97 11.64 -4.90
C VAL A 348 -23.11 12.49 -3.65
N ASP A 349 -23.46 11.85 -2.53
CA ASP A 349 -23.36 12.47 -1.22
C ASP A 349 -21.87 12.68 -0.85
N PRO A 350 -21.42 13.92 -0.54
CA PRO A 350 -20.04 14.17 -0.11
C PRO A 350 -19.62 13.39 1.13
N TRP A 351 -20.56 13.02 2.01
CA TRP A 351 -20.24 12.21 3.19
C TRP A 351 -19.65 10.84 2.83
N MET A 352 -19.94 10.30 1.65
CA MET A 352 -19.38 9.02 1.20
C MET A 352 -17.87 9.09 0.90
N LEU A 353 -17.34 10.29 0.68
CA LEU A 353 -15.93 10.55 0.36
C LEU A 353 -15.19 11.29 1.48
N ASN A 354 -15.92 11.86 2.43
CA ASN A 354 -15.37 12.80 3.39
C ASN A 354 -15.84 12.54 4.84
N PRO A 355 -14.94 12.24 5.78
CA PRO A 355 -15.25 12.15 7.20
C PRO A 355 -15.54 13.53 7.80
N TYR A 356 -16.57 13.65 8.63
CA TYR A 356 -16.76 14.86 9.42
C TYR A 356 -15.58 15.07 10.38
N PHE A 357 -15.23 16.33 10.67
CA PHE A 357 -14.24 16.63 11.69
C PHE A 357 -14.55 17.94 12.43
N ALA A 358 -13.86 18.14 13.55
CA ALA A 358 -13.82 19.38 14.30
C ALA A 358 -12.38 19.62 14.80
N ARG A 359 -11.93 20.89 14.78
CA ARG A 359 -10.67 21.32 15.39
C ARG A 359 -10.93 21.77 16.82
N VAL A 360 -10.08 21.34 17.76
CA VAL A 360 -10.10 21.77 19.15
C VAL A 360 -8.73 22.40 19.45
N PRO A 361 -8.64 23.74 19.48
CA PRO A 361 -7.41 24.44 19.81
C PRO A 361 -7.18 24.46 21.33
N ASP A 362 -5.99 24.93 21.72
CA ASP A 362 -5.61 25.22 23.11
C ASP A 362 -5.85 24.07 24.09
N ILE A 363 -5.61 22.83 23.65
CA ILE A 363 -5.80 21.65 24.49
C ILE A 363 -4.55 21.37 25.33
N ASP A 364 -4.78 20.96 26.58
CA ASP A 364 -3.75 20.46 27.48
C ASP A 364 -4.19 19.13 28.09
N PHE A 365 -3.50 18.05 27.72
CA PHE A 365 -3.76 16.71 28.24
C PHE A 365 -3.11 16.45 29.61
N THR A 366 -2.25 17.33 30.11
CA THR A 366 -1.67 17.22 31.46
C THR A 366 -2.69 17.60 32.54
N GLY A 367 -3.59 18.53 32.21
CA GLY A 367 -4.74 18.93 33.02
C GLY A 367 -6.06 18.30 32.58
N ARG A 368 -7.17 18.88 33.08
CA ARG A 368 -8.56 18.53 32.73
C ARG A 368 -9.40 19.75 32.30
N SER A 369 -8.79 20.94 32.19
CA SER A 369 -9.48 22.21 31.90
C SER A 369 -10.17 22.25 30.55
N HIS A 370 -9.77 21.38 29.61
CA HIS A 370 -10.27 21.36 28.23
C HIS A 370 -11.09 20.10 27.91
N ASP A 371 -11.41 19.28 28.91
CA ASP A 371 -12.17 18.03 28.72
C ASP A 371 -13.58 18.30 28.18
N GLU A 372 -14.23 19.38 28.62
CA GLU A 372 -15.59 19.76 28.18
C GLU A 372 -15.62 20.15 26.69
N ALA A 373 -14.72 21.04 26.26
CA ALA A 373 -14.62 21.43 24.85
C ALA A 373 -14.30 20.23 23.92
N LEU A 374 -13.45 19.32 24.39
CA LEU A 374 -13.15 18.08 23.66
C LEU A 374 -14.37 17.15 23.61
N ALA A 375 -15.11 17.00 24.71
CA ALA A 375 -16.33 16.20 24.77
C ALA A 375 -17.44 16.75 23.86
N ASP A 376 -17.62 18.07 23.82
CA ASP A 376 -18.57 18.75 22.93
C ASP A 376 -18.24 18.50 21.45
N ALA A 377 -16.96 18.59 21.09
CA ALA A 377 -16.51 18.28 19.73
C ALA A 377 -16.75 16.80 19.36
N VAL A 378 -16.51 15.88 20.30
CA VAL A 378 -16.81 14.44 20.14
C VAL A 378 -18.31 14.22 19.91
N ASP A 379 -19.17 14.77 20.76
CA ASP A 379 -20.62 14.64 20.64
C ASP A 379 -21.13 15.24 19.31
N ALA A 380 -20.65 16.41 18.92
CA ALA A 380 -21.03 17.07 17.68
C ALA A 380 -20.71 16.22 16.44
N VAL A 381 -19.52 15.60 16.38
CA VAL A 381 -19.12 14.73 15.27
C VAL A 381 -19.91 13.41 15.31
N LEU A 382 -20.07 12.79 16.48
CA LEU A 382 -20.84 11.55 16.64
C LEU A 382 -22.31 11.73 16.22
N ARG A 383 -22.96 12.85 16.58
CA ARG A 383 -24.34 13.13 16.17
C ARG A 383 -24.50 13.24 14.65
N LYS A 384 -23.55 13.91 13.98
CA LYS A 384 -23.54 14.04 12.51
C LYS A 384 -23.35 12.67 11.85
N ALA A 385 -22.39 11.87 12.33
CA ALA A 385 -22.14 10.53 11.83
C ALA A 385 -23.36 9.61 12.07
N ALA A 386 -23.94 9.61 13.26
CA ALA A 386 -25.12 8.80 13.61
C ALA A 386 -26.34 9.13 12.74
N LYS A 387 -26.51 10.40 12.33
CA LYS A 387 -27.57 10.78 11.38
C LYS A 387 -27.36 10.09 10.03
N LYS A 388 -26.14 10.10 9.49
CA LYS A 388 -25.80 9.43 8.23
C LYS A 388 -25.91 7.92 8.33
N TYR A 389 -25.49 7.34 9.45
CA TYR A 389 -25.65 5.91 9.69
C TYR A 389 -27.11 5.47 9.64
N ARG A 390 -28.02 6.22 10.26
CA ARG A 390 -29.48 5.97 10.15
C ARG A 390 -30.01 6.16 8.73
N GLU A 391 -29.53 7.15 8.00
CA GLU A 391 -29.92 7.44 6.61
C GLU A 391 -29.57 6.28 5.66
N TYR A 392 -28.41 5.66 5.86
CA TYR A 392 -27.92 4.55 5.04
C TYR A 392 -28.22 3.14 5.61
N GLY A 393 -28.95 3.05 6.73
CA GLY A 393 -29.25 1.76 7.38
C GLY A 393 -28.01 1.03 7.89
N ILE A 394 -27.04 1.76 8.42
CA ILE A 394 -25.79 1.22 8.97
C ILE A 394 -26.01 0.89 10.45
N ASP A 395 -25.88 -0.40 10.79
CA ASP A 395 -26.07 -0.91 12.16
C ASP A 395 -24.82 -0.72 13.05
N ASP A 396 -23.67 -0.42 12.46
CA ASP A 396 -22.44 -0.20 13.21
C ASP A 396 -22.54 1.02 14.14
N ARG A 397 -21.84 0.98 15.28
CA ARG A 397 -21.75 2.14 16.17
C ARG A 397 -20.78 3.17 15.60
N PRO A 398 -21.19 4.45 15.41
CA PRO A 398 -20.27 5.52 15.08
C PRO A 398 -19.18 5.65 16.15
N TYR A 399 -18.00 6.08 15.73
CA TYR A 399 -16.89 6.39 16.63
C TYR A 399 -16.13 7.58 16.10
N VAL A 400 -15.28 8.18 16.93
CA VAL A 400 -14.39 9.26 16.50
C VAL A 400 -12.95 8.92 16.86
N VAL A 401 -12.05 9.49 16.07
CA VAL A 401 -10.61 9.41 16.26
C VAL A 401 -10.12 10.80 16.61
N ILE A 402 -9.57 10.95 17.82
CA ILE A 402 -8.91 12.16 18.28
C ILE A 402 -7.45 12.03 17.87
N LYS A 403 -6.94 12.98 17.08
CA LYS A 403 -5.56 12.98 16.57
C LYS A 403 -4.88 14.30 16.93
N ALA A 404 -3.63 14.26 17.34
CA ALA A 404 -2.79 15.46 17.40
C ALA A 404 -2.71 16.12 16.01
N ASP A 405 -2.94 17.44 15.95
CA ASP A 405 -3.09 18.17 14.69
C ASP A 405 -1.77 18.29 13.92
N ALA A 406 -0.64 18.21 14.63
CA ALA A 406 0.72 18.17 14.09
C ALA A 406 1.42 16.80 14.31
N GLY A 407 0.67 15.74 14.58
CA GLY A 407 1.23 14.42 14.89
C GLY A 407 1.56 13.58 13.64
N THR A 408 2.60 12.75 13.73
CA THR A 408 3.03 11.83 12.65
C THR A 408 3.00 10.36 13.09
N TYR A 409 3.06 9.41 12.14
CA TYR A 409 3.13 7.95 12.37
C TYR A 409 2.06 7.36 13.33
N GLY A 410 0.87 7.96 13.38
CA GLY A 410 -0.19 7.50 14.29
C GLY A 410 0.10 7.73 15.77
N MET A 411 1.08 8.57 16.12
CA MET A 411 1.30 9.07 17.47
C MET A 411 0.26 10.13 17.85
N GLY A 412 -0.09 10.20 19.13
CA GLY A 412 -1.14 11.10 19.60
C GLY A 412 -2.50 10.78 18.98
N VAL A 413 -2.84 9.49 18.88
CA VAL A 413 -4.14 9.02 18.36
C VAL A 413 -4.91 8.27 19.45
N LEU A 414 -6.19 8.58 19.57
CA LEU A 414 -7.13 7.96 20.49
C LEU A 414 -8.46 7.71 19.77
N THR A 415 -9.12 6.61 20.09
CA THR A 415 -10.44 6.25 19.57
C THR A 415 -11.43 6.28 20.71
N VAL A 416 -12.55 6.97 20.53
CA VAL A 416 -13.64 7.05 21.53
C VAL A 416 -14.99 6.82 20.86
N HIS A 417 -15.94 6.25 21.60
CA HIS A 417 -17.29 5.93 21.13
C HIS A 417 -18.38 6.78 21.77
N ASP A 418 -18.03 7.57 22.77
CA ASP A 418 -18.93 8.45 23.52
C ASP A 418 -18.16 9.66 24.08
N ALA A 419 -18.84 10.79 24.21
CA ALA A 419 -18.26 11.99 24.80
C ALA A 419 -17.85 11.80 26.26
N SER A 420 -18.55 10.94 27.01
CA SER A 420 -18.23 10.63 28.41
C SER A 420 -16.87 9.93 28.59
N GLU A 421 -16.34 9.28 27.55
CA GLU A 421 -15.02 8.64 27.59
C GLU A 421 -13.88 9.67 27.73
N VAL A 422 -14.10 10.92 27.31
CA VAL A 422 -13.11 12.01 27.43
C VAL A 422 -12.83 12.34 28.91
N ALA A 423 -13.87 12.40 29.74
CA ALA A 423 -13.72 12.62 31.18
C ALA A 423 -13.03 11.44 31.88
N GLY A 424 -13.18 10.24 31.31
CA GLY A 424 -12.65 8.97 31.84
C GLY A 424 -11.24 8.61 31.41
N LEU A 425 -10.55 9.44 30.60
CA LEU A 425 -9.22 9.09 30.07
C LEU A 425 -8.22 8.76 31.18
N SER A 426 -7.60 7.59 31.05
CA SER A 426 -6.57 7.13 31.96
C SER A 426 -5.31 8.01 31.86
N LYS A 427 -4.51 8.00 32.93
CA LYS A 427 -3.20 8.68 32.94
C LYS A 427 -2.32 8.25 31.75
N ARG A 428 -2.39 6.97 31.36
CA ARG A 428 -1.64 6.42 30.23
C ARG A 428 -2.11 7.01 28.89
N GLU A 429 -3.41 7.16 28.70
CA GLU A 429 -3.99 7.72 27.48
C GLU A 429 -3.68 9.21 27.36
N ARG A 430 -3.83 9.97 28.45
CA ARG A 430 -3.45 11.39 28.50
C ARG A 430 -1.98 11.59 28.18
N ASN A 431 -1.09 10.80 28.78
CA ASN A 431 0.35 10.86 28.47
C ASN A 431 0.64 10.54 26.99
N ARG A 432 -0.11 9.61 26.38
CA ARG A 432 0.03 9.28 24.96
C ARG A 432 -0.46 10.42 24.05
N MET A 433 -1.46 11.18 24.48
CA MET A 433 -2.03 12.31 23.73
C MET A 433 -1.29 13.62 23.99
N ALA A 434 -0.49 13.71 25.06
CA ALA A 434 0.19 14.94 25.45
C ALA A 434 1.39 15.30 24.56
N VAL A 435 2.03 14.31 23.92
CA VAL A 435 3.24 14.54 23.10
C VAL A 435 3.20 13.82 21.75
N VAL A 436 3.90 14.39 20.76
CA VAL A 436 4.17 13.77 19.45
C VAL A 436 5.67 13.42 19.30
N LYS A 437 6.13 13.16 18.07
CA LYS A 437 7.54 12.88 17.75
C LYS A 437 8.45 13.95 18.38
N GLU A 438 9.63 13.54 18.85
CA GLU A 438 10.60 14.40 19.55
C GLU A 438 10.11 15.03 20.88
N GLY A 439 9.01 14.56 21.45
CA GLY A 439 8.51 15.05 22.74
C GLY A 439 7.82 16.41 22.69
N LEU A 440 7.49 16.90 21.49
CA LEU A 440 6.76 18.15 21.31
C LEU A 440 5.35 18.03 21.89
N GLU A 441 4.92 19.06 22.63
CA GLU A 441 3.63 19.11 23.28
C GLU A 441 2.48 19.28 22.27
N VAL A 442 1.40 18.55 22.50
CA VAL A 442 0.15 18.68 21.74
C VAL A 442 -0.65 19.85 22.29
N ARG A 443 -0.79 20.90 21.47
CA ARG A 443 -1.61 22.09 21.77
C ARG A 443 -2.92 22.14 21.00
N GLU A 444 -3.06 21.30 19.97
CA GLU A 444 -4.25 21.24 19.14
C GLU A 444 -4.55 19.80 18.73
N VAL A 445 -5.84 19.46 18.71
CA VAL A 445 -6.31 18.16 18.20
C VAL A 445 -7.41 18.32 17.18
N ILE A 446 -7.51 17.32 16.33
CA ILE A 446 -8.67 17.10 15.47
C ILE A 446 -9.49 15.95 16.03
N VAL A 447 -10.81 16.15 16.13
CA VAL A 447 -11.79 15.11 16.38
C VAL A 447 -12.42 14.75 15.05
N GLN A 448 -12.13 13.56 14.54
CA GLN A 448 -12.57 13.13 13.21
C GLN A 448 -13.50 11.92 13.31
N GLU A 449 -14.54 11.89 12.49
CA GLU A 449 -15.38 10.71 12.25
C GLU A 449 -14.50 9.51 11.91
N GLY A 450 -14.69 8.43 12.66
CA GLY A 450 -14.01 7.17 12.44
C GLY A 450 -14.54 6.47 11.19
N VAL A 451 -13.63 6.13 10.28
CA VAL A 451 -13.95 5.30 9.11
C VAL A 451 -13.45 3.89 9.37
N GLN A 452 -14.35 2.91 9.29
CA GLN A 452 -13.99 1.50 9.43
C GLN A 452 -13.28 1.02 8.16
N THR A 453 -12.46 -0.02 8.28
CA THR A 453 -11.99 -0.77 7.12
C THR A 453 -12.47 -2.20 7.18
N PHE A 454 -13.21 -2.62 6.14
CA PHE A 454 -13.68 -4.00 5.98
C PHE A 454 -12.89 -4.76 4.92
N GLU A 455 -11.78 -4.19 4.46
CA GLU A 455 -10.87 -4.90 3.59
C GLU A 455 -10.09 -5.91 4.40
N ARG A 456 -9.98 -7.13 3.85
CA ARG A 456 -9.13 -8.17 4.40
C ARG A 456 -8.15 -8.67 3.38
N VAL A 457 -6.91 -8.86 3.82
CA VAL A 457 -5.92 -9.68 3.13
C VAL A 457 -5.87 -10.99 3.88
N ASN A 458 -6.37 -12.07 3.26
CA ASN A 458 -6.72 -13.31 3.96
C ASN A 458 -7.74 -13.00 5.08
N GLU A 459 -7.41 -13.32 6.33
CA GLU A 459 -8.24 -13.03 7.51
C GLU A 459 -7.84 -11.74 8.22
N ALA A 460 -6.75 -11.09 7.83
CA ALA A 460 -6.21 -9.93 8.52
C ALA A 460 -6.84 -8.63 8.02
N VAL A 461 -7.08 -7.68 8.94
CA VAL A 461 -7.63 -6.36 8.60
C VAL A 461 -6.60 -5.60 7.79
N ALA A 462 -7.05 -4.98 6.70
CA ALA A 462 -6.21 -4.26 5.77
C ALA A 462 -6.75 -2.84 5.49
N GLU A 463 -5.88 -1.89 5.15
CA GLU A 463 -6.26 -0.59 4.60
C GLU A 463 -5.30 -0.22 3.46
N PRO A 464 -5.79 0.27 2.30
CA PRO A 464 -4.94 0.60 1.16
C PRO A 464 -4.20 1.92 1.36
N VAL A 465 -2.94 1.94 0.95
CA VAL A 465 -2.09 3.12 0.84
C VAL A 465 -1.75 3.34 -0.63
N VAL A 466 -2.18 4.45 -1.19
CA VAL A 466 -1.97 4.83 -2.59
C VAL A 466 -0.79 5.78 -2.70
N TYR A 467 0.15 5.50 -3.60
CA TYR A 467 1.34 6.33 -3.82
C TYR A 467 1.21 7.11 -5.12
N MET A 468 1.63 8.36 -5.08
CA MET A 468 1.63 9.29 -6.20
C MET A 468 2.99 10.00 -6.31
N ILE A 469 3.39 10.27 -7.54
CA ILE A 469 4.49 11.18 -7.90
C ILE A 469 3.89 12.17 -8.89
N ASP A 470 4.08 13.47 -8.64
CA ASP A 470 3.30 14.54 -9.27
C ASP A 470 1.79 14.23 -9.12
N ARG A 471 0.99 14.37 -10.18
CA ARG A 471 -0.45 14.04 -10.18
C ARG A 471 -0.77 12.58 -10.50
N TYR A 472 0.25 11.74 -10.71
CA TYR A 472 0.08 10.39 -11.23
C TYR A 472 0.04 9.36 -10.11
N VAL A 473 -0.98 8.51 -10.10
CA VAL A 473 -1.02 7.31 -9.25
C VAL A 473 -0.02 6.30 -9.80
N VAL A 474 1.02 5.98 -9.03
CA VAL A 474 2.11 5.08 -9.45
C VAL A 474 1.96 3.66 -8.90
N GLY A 475 1.07 3.46 -7.93
CA GLY A 475 0.77 2.16 -7.35
C GLY A 475 0.31 2.27 -5.91
N GLY A 476 0.37 1.17 -5.16
CA GLY A 476 0.09 1.18 -3.74
C GLY A 476 0.38 -0.15 -3.05
N ALA A 477 0.04 -0.21 -1.77
CA ALA A 477 0.11 -1.42 -0.97
C ALA A 477 -0.98 -1.39 0.10
N TYR A 478 -1.43 -2.56 0.53
CA TYR A 478 -2.25 -2.69 1.72
C TYR A 478 -1.36 -2.72 2.96
N ARG A 479 -1.70 -1.90 3.95
CA ARG A 479 -1.22 -2.06 5.31
C ARG A 479 -2.09 -3.10 6.00
N VAL A 480 -1.49 -4.18 6.46
CA VAL A 480 -2.17 -5.36 7.00
C VAL A 480 -1.80 -5.55 8.46
N HIS A 481 -2.80 -5.86 9.29
CA HIS A 481 -2.60 -6.12 10.70
C HIS A 481 -3.50 -7.26 11.21
N GLU A 482 -2.88 -8.32 11.75
CA GLU A 482 -3.58 -9.53 12.20
C GLU A 482 -4.31 -9.34 13.54
N GLY A 483 -3.74 -8.55 14.45
CA GLY A 483 -4.27 -8.33 15.80
C GLY A 483 -5.10 -7.06 16.04
N ARG A 484 -5.54 -6.35 14.99
CA ARG A 484 -6.30 -5.09 15.12
C ARG A 484 -7.72 -5.23 14.62
N ALA A 485 -8.64 -4.52 15.24
CA ALA A 485 -10.03 -4.43 14.80
C ALA A 485 -10.22 -3.39 13.68
N PRO A 486 -11.29 -3.50 12.86
CA PRO A 486 -11.62 -2.55 11.77
C PRO A 486 -11.62 -1.06 12.15
N ASN A 487 -11.98 -0.75 13.40
CA ASN A 487 -12.08 0.61 13.92
C ASN A 487 -10.77 1.12 14.57
N GLN A 488 -9.71 0.31 14.59
CA GLN A 488 -8.44 0.66 15.22
C GLN A 488 -7.41 1.14 14.19
N ASN A 489 -6.46 1.96 14.63
CA ASN A 489 -5.29 2.34 13.83
C ASN A 489 -4.46 1.09 13.47
N LEU A 490 -4.25 0.83 12.17
CA LEU A 490 -3.41 -0.28 11.71
C LEU A 490 -1.93 0.12 11.59
N ASN A 491 -1.61 1.42 11.60
CA ASN A 491 -0.24 1.92 11.70
C ASN A 491 0.28 1.75 13.13
N ALA A 492 0.55 0.50 13.50
CA ALA A 492 0.97 0.09 14.83
C ALA A 492 1.98 -1.08 14.74
N PRO A 493 2.79 -1.30 15.79
CA PRO A 493 3.73 -2.42 15.81
C PRO A 493 3.04 -3.76 15.51
N GLY A 494 3.63 -4.56 14.61
CA GLY A 494 3.06 -5.82 14.12
C GLY A 494 2.39 -5.73 12.75
N MET A 495 2.22 -4.52 12.20
CA MET A 495 1.77 -4.36 10.82
C MET A 495 2.80 -4.83 9.79
N HIS A 496 2.33 -5.17 8.60
CA HIS A 496 3.17 -5.38 7.42
C HIS A 496 2.46 -4.88 6.16
N PHE A 497 3.19 -4.75 5.05
CA PHE A 497 2.61 -4.32 3.78
C PHE A 497 2.47 -5.48 2.78
N VAL A 498 1.37 -5.47 2.05
CA VAL A 498 1.11 -6.38 0.92
C VAL A 498 0.94 -5.55 -0.35
N PRO A 499 1.85 -5.67 -1.34
CA PRO A 499 1.81 -4.85 -2.55
C PRO A 499 0.52 -5.02 -3.37
N LEU A 500 0.01 -3.93 -3.95
CA LEU A 500 -1.05 -3.97 -4.95
C LEU A 500 -0.44 -4.31 -6.32
N THR A 501 -0.68 -5.55 -6.78
CA THR A 501 -0.08 -6.10 -8.01
C THR A 501 -0.66 -5.47 -9.29
N LEU A 502 -0.07 -5.79 -10.45
CA LEU A 502 -0.57 -5.36 -11.77
C LEU A 502 -2.05 -5.67 -12.03
N GLU A 503 -2.56 -6.77 -11.48
CA GLU A 503 -3.99 -7.12 -11.58
C GLU A 503 -4.88 -6.06 -10.92
N HIS A 504 -4.38 -5.43 -9.87
CA HIS A 504 -5.07 -4.34 -9.19
C HIS A 504 -4.83 -3.02 -9.91
N THR A 505 -3.63 -2.78 -10.45
CA THR A 505 -3.25 -1.49 -11.05
C THR A 505 -3.52 -1.37 -12.55
N ALA A 506 -4.23 -2.33 -13.14
CA ALA A 506 -4.69 -2.26 -14.52
C ALA A 506 -5.77 -1.17 -14.72
N LEU A 507 -6.08 -0.87 -15.98
CA LEU A 507 -7.14 0.10 -16.32
C LEU A 507 -8.51 -0.41 -15.84
N PRO A 508 -9.42 0.49 -15.42
CA PRO A 508 -10.76 0.11 -15.02
C PRO A 508 -11.52 -0.54 -16.19
N ASP A 509 -12.27 -1.59 -15.89
CA ASP A 509 -13.18 -2.28 -16.81
C ASP A 509 -14.63 -1.91 -16.46
N VAL A 510 -15.20 -1.00 -17.26
CA VAL A 510 -16.58 -0.53 -17.12
C VAL A 510 -17.63 -1.61 -17.38
N HIS A 511 -17.26 -2.74 -17.99
CA HIS A 511 -18.16 -3.86 -18.26
C HIS A 511 -18.10 -4.95 -17.18
N ALA A 512 -17.11 -4.87 -16.28
CA ALA A 512 -17.01 -5.83 -15.19
C ALA A 512 -18.15 -5.65 -14.18
N LYS A 513 -18.48 -6.75 -13.49
CA LYS A 513 -19.45 -6.71 -12.40
C LYS A 513 -18.93 -5.78 -11.28
N LEU A 514 -19.77 -4.82 -10.87
CA LEU A 514 -19.47 -3.87 -9.80
C LEU A 514 -19.01 -4.60 -8.52
N GLY A 515 -17.97 -4.07 -7.90
CA GLY A 515 -17.36 -4.59 -6.68
C GLY A 515 -16.57 -5.89 -6.85
N ALA A 516 -16.58 -6.51 -8.04
CA ALA A 516 -15.88 -7.77 -8.29
C ALA A 516 -14.49 -7.55 -8.93
N ALA A 517 -14.31 -6.48 -9.69
CA ALA A 517 -13.07 -6.23 -10.43
C ALA A 517 -12.02 -5.48 -9.58
N PRO A 518 -10.84 -6.07 -9.31
CA PRO A 518 -9.74 -5.37 -8.64
C PRO A 518 -9.32 -4.06 -9.33
N PRO A 519 -9.25 -3.96 -10.68
CA PRO A 519 -8.92 -2.70 -11.36
C PRO A 519 -9.90 -1.56 -11.07
N ASN A 520 -11.20 -1.84 -11.02
CA ASN A 520 -12.22 -0.83 -10.74
C ASN A 520 -12.07 -0.29 -9.33
N ARG A 521 -11.91 -1.20 -8.36
CA ARG A 521 -11.70 -0.83 -6.95
C ARG A 521 -10.43 -0.01 -6.76
N PHE A 522 -9.33 -0.36 -7.43
CA PHE A 522 -8.11 0.43 -7.36
C PHE A 522 -8.24 1.78 -8.08
N TYR A 523 -8.98 1.84 -9.19
CA TYR A 523 -9.28 3.12 -9.85
C TYR A 523 -10.06 4.05 -8.91
N LEU A 524 -11.05 3.54 -8.17
CA LEU A 524 -11.74 4.28 -7.11
C LEU A 524 -10.76 4.83 -6.07
N TYR A 525 -9.82 4.00 -5.60
CA TYR A 525 -8.79 4.43 -4.66
C TYR A 525 -7.91 5.52 -5.25
N GLY A 526 -7.52 5.39 -6.52
CA GLY A 526 -6.76 6.40 -7.24
C GLY A 526 -7.52 7.71 -7.42
N VAL A 527 -8.84 7.69 -7.63
CA VAL A 527 -9.67 8.92 -7.67
C VAL A 527 -9.67 9.61 -6.32
N VAL A 528 -10.03 8.89 -5.24
CA VAL A 528 -10.12 9.49 -3.89
C VAL A 528 -8.75 9.96 -3.38
N ALA A 529 -7.67 9.22 -3.65
CA ALA A 529 -6.31 9.64 -3.34
C ALA A 529 -5.91 10.91 -4.09
N ARG A 530 -6.29 11.06 -5.36
CA ARG A 530 -6.05 12.30 -6.12
C ARG A 530 -6.85 13.49 -5.61
N LEU A 531 -8.05 13.28 -5.08
CA LEU A 531 -8.79 14.36 -4.39
C LEU A 531 -8.06 14.82 -3.13
N ALA A 532 -7.51 13.87 -2.35
CA ALA A 532 -6.69 14.20 -1.17
C ALA A 532 -5.39 14.91 -1.57
N LEU A 533 -4.75 14.50 -2.67
CA LEU A 533 -3.58 15.19 -3.22
C LEU A 533 -3.90 16.62 -3.68
N LEU A 534 -5.05 16.82 -4.32
CA LEU A 534 -5.53 18.14 -4.74
C LEU A 534 -5.75 19.04 -3.52
N ALA A 535 -6.39 18.50 -2.48
CA ALA A 535 -6.55 19.22 -1.22
C ALA A 535 -5.21 19.59 -0.57
N ALA A 536 -4.20 18.72 -0.64
CA ALA A 536 -2.85 19.04 -0.18
C ALA A 536 -2.17 20.12 -1.03
N SER A 537 -2.45 20.17 -2.34
CA SER A 537 -1.93 21.23 -3.23
C SER A 537 -2.51 22.59 -2.82
N VAL A 538 -3.83 22.66 -2.67
CA VAL A 538 -4.55 23.86 -2.21
C VAL A 538 -4.10 24.28 -0.80
N GLU A 539 -3.86 23.31 0.09
CA GLU A 539 -3.35 23.56 1.44
C GLU A 539 -1.96 24.23 1.39
N LEU A 540 -1.04 23.70 0.60
CA LEU A 540 0.32 24.24 0.47
C LEU A 540 0.33 25.63 -0.15
N GLU A 541 -0.56 25.91 -1.11
CA GLU A 541 -0.70 27.23 -1.72
C GLU A 541 -1.26 28.25 -0.72
N LYS A 542 -2.28 27.87 0.07
CA LYS A 542 -2.87 28.75 1.10
C LYS A 542 -1.96 29.02 2.30
N THR A 543 -1.02 28.11 2.57
CA THR A 543 -0.10 28.21 3.70
C THR A 543 1.30 28.66 3.29
N ASP A 544 1.47 29.02 2.01
CA ASP A 544 2.73 29.52 1.50
C ASP A 544 3.08 30.87 2.16
N PRO A 545 4.19 30.95 2.94
CA PRO A 545 4.59 32.19 3.58
C PRO A 545 4.97 33.29 2.57
N GLU A 546 5.34 32.94 1.34
CA GLU A 546 5.72 33.91 0.30
C GLU A 546 4.51 34.43 -0.51
N ALA A 547 3.35 33.78 -0.43
CA ALA A 547 2.13 34.21 -1.14
C ALA A 547 1.56 35.55 -0.66
N ILE A 548 1.97 36.04 0.52
CA ILE A 548 1.51 37.32 1.10
C ILE A 548 2.32 38.53 0.55
N LEU A 549 3.38 38.30 -0.24
CA LEU A 549 4.29 39.34 -0.71
C LEU A 549 4.02 39.84 -2.16
N ILE A 550 2.90 39.49 -2.78
CA ILE A 550 2.52 39.92 -4.14
C ILE A 550 1.28 40.82 -4.14
#